data_AF-A0A2G8L8Y7-F1
#
_entry.id   AF-A0A2G8L8Y7-F1
#
_cell.length_a   1.000
_cell.length_b   1.000
_cell.length_c   1.000
_cell.angle_alpha   90.00
_cell.angle_beta   90.00
_cell.angle_gamma   90.00
#
_symmetry.space_group_name_H-M   'P 1'
#
loop_
_entity.id
_entity.type
_entity.pdbx_description
1 polymer ?
#
loop_
_entity_poly.entity_id
_entity_poly.type
_entity_poly.pdbx_seq_one_letter_code
_entity_poly.pdbx_strand_id
1 'polypeptide(L)'
;MYSSIVFWISLLISLYSLTHGSPLWDADQDNEIETRLELENFEARFYSQLEETDPNNPLEVRGDRPGQANEQSRCDVITGVPNDVRSALRLSSFYSKYTHAYNIPVLGSFRVSDRALQRACYVVRFLLADRPDLRQAMYAKYGRVAIMATNEVTQNIPEHSFLPPFWNTRARGLGGTLQIPVSTGAEENVLCLRSDRYREDIFLHEFAHGIHKIALTTAVASFNSRLTNAYNSARRRGLWQNTYADDTVDEYFAEGVQSFFNVESPPVFGIHNDIDTREELAAYDPTLYNLIREAFPCMNNIVDRCQNQGQISSQPLRMNCAGTKYGGTGGRPGNQCEDRNQFCPSWASRGECQRNPAYMFQTATEL
;
A
#
# COMPACT_ATOMS: atom_id res chain seq x y z
N MET A 1 4.93 16.37 33.13
CA MET A 1 5.74 15.14 32.99
C MET A 1 5.92 14.66 31.54
N TYR A 2 5.38 15.35 30.52
CA TYR A 2 5.42 14.88 29.11
C TYR A 2 6.52 15.51 28.23
N SER A 3 7.21 16.55 28.74
CA SER A 3 8.36 17.14 28.05
C SER A 3 9.63 16.27 28.16
N SER A 4 9.64 15.27 29.03
CA SER A 4 10.86 14.52 29.33
C SER A 4 11.12 13.42 28.31
N ILE A 5 10.10 12.71 27.80
CA ILE A 5 10.31 11.56 26.91
C ILE A 5 10.83 12.01 25.52
N VAL A 6 10.22 13.03 24.92
CA VAL A 6 10.67 13.61 23.64
C VAL A 6 12.07 14.22 23.78
N PHE A 7 12.37 14.82 24.94
CA PHE A 7 13.70 15.35 25.25
C PHE A 7 14.72 14.22 25.42
N TRP A 8 14.39 13.12 26.08
CA TRP A 8 15.27 11.95 26.24
C TRP A 8 15.53 11.22 24.92
N ILE A 9 14.53 11.10 24.05
CA ILE A 9 14.70 10.53 22.70
C ILE A 9 15.61 11.44 21.86
N SER A 10 15.37 12.76 21.89
CA SER A 10 16.23 13.73 21.17
C SER A 10 17.67 13.77 21.71
N LEU A 11 17.84 13.59 23.03
CA LEU A 11 19.14 13.54 23.70
C LEU A 11 19.87 12.23 23.37
N LEU A 12 19.18 11.09 23.35
CA LEU A 12 19.74 9.79 22.95
C LEU A 12 20.22 9.81 21.48
N ILE A 13 19.46 10.45 20.59
CA ILE A 13 19.82 10.60 19.16
C ILE A 13 21.03 11.53 18.99
N SER A 14 21.10 12.62 19.77
CA SER A 14 22.23 13.55 19.75
C SER A 14 23.50 12.90 20.31
N LEU A 15 23.37 12.07 21.35
CA LEU A 15 24.49 11.31 21.93
C LEU A 15 24.98 10.20 21.01
N TYR A 16 24.08 9.49 20.32
CA TYR A 16 24.43 8.48 19.31
C TYR A 16 25.21 9.08 18.13
N SER A 17 24.84 10.29 17.71
CA SER A 17 25.52 11.03 16.64
C SER A 17 26.91 11.53 17.04
N LEU A 18 27.17 11.72 18.34
CA LEU A 18 28.47 12.19 18.86
C LEU A 18 29.49 11.06 19.07
N THR A 19 29.04 9.82 19.23
CA THR A 19 29.92 8.67 19.50
C THR A 19 30.40 7.94 18.24
N HIS A 20 29.73 8.11 17.10
CA HIS A 20 30.07 7.41 15.84
C HIS A 20 30.84 8.29 14.84
N GLY A 21 31.50 9.35 15.31
CA GLY A 21 32.38 10.16 14.47
C GLY A 21 33.63 9.38 14.03
N SER A 22 33.62 8.81 12.82
CA SER A 22 34.79 8.41 12.02
C SER A 22 34.40 8.15 10.56
N PRO A 23 35.31 8.33 9.58
CA PRO A 23 34.97 8.65 8.18
C PRO A 23 34.42 7.45 7.38
N LEU A 24 33.39 7.76 6.58
CA LEU A 24 32.61 6.91 5.66
C LEU A 24 33.39 6.35 4.45
N TRP A 25 34.55 5.75 4.65
CA TRP A 25 35.24 4.98 3.59
C TRP A 25 36.03 3.83 4.22
N ASP A 26 35.32 2.77 4.61
CA ASP A 26 35.75 1.36 4.81
C ASP A 26 34.90 0.70 5.90
N ALA A 27 33.63 0.41 5.61
CA ALA A 27 32.79 -0.41 6.49
C ALA A 27 32.03 -1.47 5.68
N ASP A 28 32.13 -2.71 6.15
CA ASP A 28 31.53 -3.93 5.59
C ASP A 28 30.04 -3.75 5.21
N GLN A 29 29.64 -4.34 4.07
CA GLN A 29 28.26 -4.33 3.57
C GLN A 29 27.22 -4.74 4.62
N ASP A 30 27.58 -5.62 5.54
CA ASP A 30 26.68 -6.13 6.58
C ASP A 30 26.26 -5.02 7.58
N ASN A 31 27.14 -4.05 7.86
CA ASN A 31 26.90 -2.98 8.82
C ASN A 31 26.00 -1.86 8.22
N GLU A 32 26.06 -1.66 6.90
CA GLU A 32 25.18 -0.74 6.15
C GLU A 32 23.77 -1.32 5.97
N ILE A 33 23.64 -2.66 5.91
CA ILE A 33 22.37 -3.37 5.80
C ILE A 33 21.62 -3.38 7.13
N GLU A 34 22.30 -3.66 8.25
CA GLU A 34 21.71 -3.65 9.59
C GLU A 34 21.18 -2.25 9.97
N THR A 35 21.92 -1.19 9.64
CA THR A 35 21.46 0.20 9.85
C THR A 35 20.29 0.60 8.95
N ARG A 36 20.19 0.05 7.73
CA ARG A 36 19.07 0.34 6.82
C ARG A 36 17.77 -0.33 7.27
N LEU A 37 17.84 -1.60 7.68
CA LEU A 37 16.74 -2.33 8.32
C LEU A 37 16.25 -1.64 9.60
N GLU A 38 17.16 -1.20 10.47
CA GLU A 38 16.79 -0.50 11.69
C GLU A 38 16.05 0.83 11.41
N LEU A 39 16.42 1.55 10.35
CA LEU A 39 15.75 2.77 9.91
C LEU A 39 14.39 2.48 9.26
N GLU A 40 14.27 1.39 8.51
CA GLU A 40 13.02 0.84 7.99
C GLU A 40 12.07 0.50 9.13
N ASN A 41 12.57 -0.21 10.13
CA ASN A 41 11.81 -0.63 11.29
C ASN A 41 11.35 0.52 12.20
N PHE A 42 12.08 1.65 12.19
CA PHE A 42 11.69 2.82 12.95
C PHE A 42 10.39 3.46 12.41
N GLU A 43 10.23 3.50 11.08
CA GLU A 43 9.09 4.17 10.44
C GLU A 43 7.77 3.48 10.78
N ALA A 44 7.72 2.17 10.57
CA ALA A 44 6.54 1.35 10.84
C ALA A 44 6.10 1.48 12.31
N ARG A 45 7.05 1.43 13.24
CA ARG A 45 6.80 1.55 14.69
C ARG A 45 6.40 2.98 15.11
N PHE A 46 6.95 4.00 14.46
CA PHE A 46 6.58 5.39 14.74
C PHE A 46 5.17 5.67 14.25
N TYR A 47 4.81 5.20 13.04
CA TYR A 47 3.47 5.38 12.48
C TYR A 47 2.40 4.59 13.22
N SER A 48 2.70 3.40 13.73
CA SER A 48 1.79 2.68 14.62
C SER A 48 1.52 3.47 15.91
N GLN A 49 2.48 4.25 16.41
CA GLN A 49 2.31 5.09 17.60
C GLN A 49 1.59 6.41 17.33
N LEU A 50 1.65 6.94 16.10
CA LEU A 50 0.88 8.12 15.70
C LEU A 50 -0.63 7.85 15.71
N GLU A 51 -1.05 6.60 15.53
CA GLU A 51 -2.46 6.24 15.70
C GLU A 51 -2.98 6.51 17.12
N GLU A 52 -2.10 6.51 18.11
CA GLU A 52 -2.45 6.69 19.52
C GLU A 52 -2.29 8.14 20.02
N THR A 53 -1.65 9.05 19.25
CA THR A 53 -1.04 10.26 19.85
C THR A 53 -1.10 11.59 19.09
N ASP A 54 -1.92 11.83 18.05
CA ASP A 54 -2.00 13.20 17.48
C ASP A 54 -2.47 14.24 18.54
N PRO A 55 -1.58 15.13 19.02
CA PRO A 55 -1.91 16.10 20.08
C PRO A 55 -2.68 17.32 19.57
N ASN A 56 -2.79 17.52 18.25
CA ASN A 56 -3.44 18.68 17.64
C ASN A 56 -4.83 18.36 17.08
N ASN A 57 -5.18 17.08 16.92
CA ASN A 57 -6.50 16.66 16.46
C ASN A 57 -6.83 15.21 16.90
N PRO A 58 -7.15 15.00 18.19
CA PRO A 58 -7.38 13.66 18.71
C PRO A 58 -8.58 12.98 18.03
N LEU A 59 -8.30 11.85 17.36
CA LEU A 59 -9.04 10.61 17.11
C LEU A 59 -10.60 10.54 16.94
N GLU A 60 -11.41 11.59 17.14
CA GLU A 60 -12.89 11.42 17.17
C GLU A 60 -13.77 12.54 16.58
N VAL A 61 -13.26 13.74 16.27
CA VAL A 61 -14.19 14.91 16.30
C VAL A 61 -14.98 15.20 15.00
N ARG A 62 -14.86 14.42 13.91
CA ARG A 62 -15.57 14.77 12.64
C ARG A 62 -16.72 13.85 12.21
N GLY A 63 -16.90 12.70 12.83
CA GLY A 63 -17.83 11.70 12.30
C GLY A 63 -17.45 11.30 10.86
N ASP A 64 -18.41 10.75 10.10
CA ASP A 64 -18.18 10.39 8.70
C ASP A 64 -18.39 11.58 7.78
N ARG A 65 -17.56 11.66 6.73
CA ARG A 65 -17.73 12.61 5.63
C ARG A 65 -19.12 12.41 4.99
N PRO A 66 -19.98 13.45 4.93
CA PRO A 66 -21.27 13.34 4.27
C PRO A 66 -21.12 12.96 2.79
N GLY A 67 -22.04 12.16 2.28
CA GLY A 67 -22.07 11.70 0.89
C GLY A 67 -21.54 10.28 0.72
N GLN A 68 -21.11 9.95 -0.50
CA GLN A 68 -20.70 8.60 -0.85
C GLN A 68 -19.57 8.59 -1.89
N ALA A 69 -18.80 7.51 -1.87
CA ALA A 69 -17.98 7.12 -3.00
C ALA A 69 -18.87 6.88 -4.24
N ASN A 70 -18.30 6.98 -5.44
CA ASN A 70 -19.01 6.67 -6.67
C ASN A 70 -18.25 5.64 -7.51
N GLU A 71 -18.78 5.28 -8.68
CA GLU A 71 -18.13 4.38 -9.63
C GLU A 71 -17.25 5.14 -10.65
N GLN A 72 -17.16 6.47 -10.55
CA GLN A 72 -16.50 7.31 -11.54
C GLN A 72 -15.07 7.66 -11.13
N SER A 73 -14.17 7.70 -12.12
CA SER A 73 -12.83 8.28 -11.97
C SER A 73 -12.62 9.40 -12.98
N ARG A 74 -11.80 10.38 -12.63
CA ARG A 74 -11.42 11.51 -13.48
C ARG A 74 -9.91 11.62 -13.66
N CYS A 75 -9.23 10.48 -13.61
CA CYS A 75 -7.77 10.39 -13.62
C CYS A 75 -7.10 10.97 -14.86
N ASP A 76 -7.84 11.30 -15.91
CA ASP A 76 -7.38 11.95 -17.14
C ASP A 76 -7.39 13.49 -17.05
N VAL A 77 -8.16 14.06 -16.13
CA VAL A 77 -8.35 15.52 -15.99
C VAL A 77 -7.80 16.01 -14.66
N ILE A 78 -6.82 16.92 -14.73
CA ILE A 78 -6.28 17.63 -13.57
C ILE A 78 -6.89 19.03 -13.52
N THR A 79 -7.46 19.40 -12.37
CA THR A 79 -8.07 20.72 -12.15
C THR A 79 -7.50 21.40 -10.91
N GLY A 80 -7.94 22.63 -10.64
CA GLY A 80 -7.86 23.19 -9.30
C GLY A 80 -8.71 22.40 -8.31
N VAL A 81 -8.36 22.43 -7.01
CA VAL A 81 -9.14 21.78 -5.95
C VAL A 81 -10.54 22.44 -5.85
N PRO A 82 -11.64 21.70 -6.06
CA PRO A 82 -12.99 22.23 -5.90
C PRO A 82 -13.24 22.78 -4.49
N ASN A 83 -14.04 23.85 -4.38
CA ASN A 83 -14.31 24.52 -3.10
C ASN A 83 -14.97 23.60 -2.08
N ASP A 84 -15.93 22.78 -2.51
CA ASP A 84 -16.62 21.79 -1.68
C ASP A 84 -15.65 20.71 -1.17
N VAL A 85 -14.76 20.20 -2.02
CA VAL A 85 -13.70 19.26 -1.63
C VAL A 85 -12.75 19.90 -0.61
N ARG A 86 -12.28 21.12 -0.89
CA ARG A 86 -11.39 21.88 0.00
C ARG A 86 -12.01 22.10 1.37
N SER A 87 -13.27 22.53 1.41
CA SER A 87 -13.99 22.77 2.67
C SER A 87 -14.27 21.47 3.42
N ALA A 88 -14.73 20.43 2.75
CA ALA A 88 -15.05 19.14 3.39
C ALA A 88 -13.83 18.51 4.07
N LEU A 89 -12.66 18.60 3.44
CA LEU A 89 -11.41 18.04 3.94
C LEU A 89 -10.57 19.05 4.74
N ARG A 90 -10.96 20.32 4.78
CA ARG A 90 -10.17 21.44 5.33
C ARG A 90 -8.75 21.50 4.75
N LEU A 91 -8.65 21.38 3.43
CA LEU A 91 -7.36 21.33 2.72
C LEU A 91 -6.65 22.69 2.73
N SER A 92 -5.37 22.68 3.09
CA SER A 92 -4.45 23.81 2.94
C SER A 92 -4.39 24.33 1.50
N SER A 93 -4.13 25.63 1.33
CA SER A 93 -3.89 26.26 0.02
C SER A 93 -2.65 25.72 -0.70
N PHE A 94 -1.78 24.98 -0.01
CA PHE A 94 -0.70 24.20 -0.60
C PHE A 94 -1.20 23.32 -1.76
N TYR A 95 -2.30 22.62 -1.56
CA TYR A 95 -2.92 21.81 -2.60
C TYR A 95 -3.57 22.71 -3.64
N SER A 96 -3.05 22.66 -4.86
CA SER A 96 -3.56 23.46 -5.99
C SER A 96 -3.96 22.63 -7.19
N LYS A 97 -3.55 21.34 -7.22
CA LYS A 97 -3.96 20.37 -8.23
C LYS A 97 -4.82 19.27 -7.62
N TYR A 98 -5.80 18.81 -8.38
CA TYR A 98 -6.79 17.83 -7.97
C TYR A 98 -7.19 16.93 -9.14
N THR A 99 -7.33 15.64 -8.83
CA THR A 99 -8.13 14.68 -9.56
C THR A 99 -8.74 13.69 -8.55
N HIS A 100 -9.50 12.69 -9.00
CA HIS A 100 -10.06 11.68 -8.10
C HIS A 100 -10.35 10.36 -8.78
N ALA A 101 -10.37 9.30 -7.97
CA ALA A 101 -11.02 8.05 -8.29
C ALA A 101 -12.08 7.77 -7.21
N TYR A 102 -13.32 7.51 -7.61
CA TYR A 102 -14.41 7.14 -6.70
C TYR A 102 -14.74 8.20 -5.62
N ASN A 103 -14.58 9.48 -5.95
CA ASN A 103 -14.59 10.62 -5.02
C ASN A 103 -13.49 10.62 -3.93
N ILE A 104 -12.49 9.75 -4.02
CA ILE A 104 -11.26 9.78 -3.23
C ILE A 104 -10.28 10.77 -3.89
N PRO A 105 -9.96 11.90 -3.24
CA PRO A 105 -9.10 12.92 -3.84
C PRO A 105 -7.66 12.45 -4.00
N VAL A 106 -7.07 12.87 -5.12
CA VAL A 106 -5.64 12.78 -5.41
C VAL A 106 -5.15 14.22 -5.61
N LEU A 107 -4.26 14.63 -4.72
CA LEU A 107 -3.88 16.03 -4.52
C LEU A 107 -2.41 16.23 -4.83
N GLY A 108 -2.06 17.45 -5.22
CA GLY A 108 -0.68 17.88 -5.37
C GLY A 108 -0.54 19.40 -5.25
N SER A 109 0.68 19.85 -5.02
CA SER A 109 1.02 21.26 -5.17
C SER A 109 1.04 21.65 -6.65
N PHE A 110 1.31 22.93 -6.93
CA PHE A 110 1.41 23.40 -8.32
C PHE A 110 2.67 22.85 -9.01
N ARG A 111 3.63 22.32 -8.23
CA ARG A 111 4.92 21.80 -8.70
C ARG A 111 4.81 20.37 -9.22
N VAL A 112 3.86 19.59 -8.71
CA VAL A 112 3.65 18.19 -9.11
C VAL A 112 3.23 18.14 -10.58
N SER A 113 3.83 17.27 -11.39
CA SER A 113 3.37 17.13 -12.79
C SER A 113 1.97 16.51 -12.88
N ASP A 114 1.23 16.88 -13.92
CA ASP A 114 -0.09 16.29 -14.16
C ASP A 114 0.03 14.78 -14.35
N ARG A 115 1.08 14.31 -15.04
CA ARG A 115 1.34 12.89 -15.26
C ARG A 115 1.46 12.12 -13.94
N ALA A 116 2.12 12.69 -12.93
CA ALA A 116 2.24 12.06 -11.61
C ALA A 116 0.87 11.89 -10.95
N LEU A 117 0.01 12.92 -11.00
CA LEU A 117 -1.35 12.84 -10.45
C LEU A 117 -2.24 11.85 -11.24
N GLN A 118 -2.12 11.81 -12.56
CA GLN A 118 -2.85 10.85 -13.40
C GLN A 118 -2.47 9.41 -13.04
N ARG A 119 -1.17 9.13 -12.88
CA ARG A 119 -0.67 7.80 -12.48
C ARG A 119 -1.06 7.44 -11.05
N ALA A 120 -0.92 8.36 -10.09
CA ALA A 120 -1.38 8.14 -8.72
C ALA A 120 -2.89 7.85 -8.67
N CYS A 121 -3.68 8.59 -9.44
CA CYS A 121 -5.12 8.33 -9.57
C CYS A 121 -5.43 6.96 -10.17
N TYR A 122 -4.63 6.50 -11.14
CA TYR A 122 -4.76 5.14 -11.65
C TYR A 122 -4.51 4.08 -10.56
N VAL A 123 -3.48 4.23 -9.73
CA VAL A 123 -3.20 3.29 -8.62
C VAL A 123 -4.35 3.29 -7.61
N VAL A 124 -4.90 4.46 -7.25
CA VAL A 124 -6.11 4.54 -6.39
C VAL A 124 -7.30 3.84 -7.05
N ARG A 125 -7.54 4.09 -8.34
CA ARG A 125 -8.61 3.45 -9.12
C ARG A 125 -8.45 1.93 -9.17
N PHE A 126 -7.20 1.46 -9.30
CA PHE A 126 -6.81 0.06 -9.37
C PHE A 126 -7.04 -0.65 -8.04
N LEU A 127 -6.43 -0.19 -6.94
CA LEU A 127 -6.51 -0.87 -5.65
C LEU A 127 -7.92 -0.84 -5.04
N LEU A 128 -8.73 0.17 -5.38
CA LEU A 128 -10.11 0.27 -4.91
C LEU A 128 -11.16 -0.29 -5.91
N ALA A 129 -10.74 -0.88 -7.03
CA ALA A 129 -11.66 -1.42 -8.04
C ALA A 129 -12.58 -2.53 -7.49
N ASP A 130 -12.03 -3.36 -6.61
CA ASP A 130 -12.58 -4.67 -6.30
C ASP A 130 -13.75 -4.62 -5.31
N ARG A 131 -13.79 -3.61 -4.45
CA ARG A 131 -14.64 -3.56 -3.26
C ARG A 131 -15.33 -2.20 -3.10
N PRO A 132 -16.65 -2.09 -3.37
CA PRO A 132 -17.37 -0.82 -3.24
C PRO A 132 -17.54 -0.39 -1.77
N ASP A 133 -17.57 -1.33 -0.83
CA ASP A 133 -17.61 -1.06 0.61
C ASP A 133 -16.28 -0.48 1.12
N LEU A 134 -15.12 -0.94 0.63
CA LEU A 134 -13.82 -0.33 0.94
C LEU A 134 -13.70 1.08 0.35
N ARG A 135 -14.23 1.30 -0.87
CA ARG A 135 -14.36 2.64 -1.46
C ARG A 135 -15.16 3.58 -0.57
N GLN A 136 -16.33 3.12 -0.11
CA GLN A 136 -17.17 3.91 0.78
C GLN A 136 -16.48 4.20 2.11
N ALA A 137 -15.78 3.23 2.70
CA ALA A 137 -15.04 3.41 3.93
C ALA A 137 -13.91 4.44 3.79
N MET A 138 -13.12 4.36 2.70
CA MET A 138 -12.12 5.39 2.39
C MET A 138 -12.76 6.77 2.28
N TYR A 139 -13.88 6.90 1.56
CA TYR A 139 -14.56 8.19 1.40
C TYR A 139 -15.07 8.74 2.74
N ALA A 140 -15.78 7.91 3.51
CA ALA A 140 -16.41 8.26 4.77
C ALA A 140 -15.37 8.71 5.80
N LYS A 141 -14.19 8.08 5.81
CA LYS A 141 -13.09 8.41 6.71
C LYS A 141 -12.11 9.43 6.15
N TYR A 142 -12.55 10.25 5.18
CA TYR A 142 -11.77 11.35 4.62
C TYR A 142 -10.43 10.91 3.96
N GLY A 143 -10.34 9.63 3.58
CA GLY A 143 -9.20 9.05 2.88
C GLY A 143 -8.89 9.81 1.60
N ARG A 144 -7.61 10.09 1.38
CA ARG A 144 -7.10 10.80 0.20
C ARG A 144 -5.65 10.42 -0.07
N VAL A 145 -5.16 10.89 -1.20
CA VAL A 145 -3.76 10.78 -1.60
C VAL A 145 -3.17 12.16 -1.84
N ALA A 146 -1.91 12.36 -1.48
CA ALA A 146 -1.13 13.53 -1.90
C ALA A 146 0.23 13.13 -2.48
N ILE A 147 0.57 13.73 -3.63
CA ILE A 147 1.86 13.51 -4.28
C ILE A 147 2.80 14.67 -3.99
N MET A 148 4.03 14.36 -3.60
CA MET A 148 5.13 15.30 -3.45
C MET A 148 5.85 15.46 -4.79
N ALA A 149 6.12 16.69 -5.21
CA ALA A 149 6.99 16.93 -6.36
C ALA A 149 8.42 16.46 -6.07
N THR A 150 9.24 16.31 -7.13
CA THR A 150 10.63 15.84 -7.01
C THR A 150 11.52 16.74 -6.16
N ASN A 151 11.12 17.99 -5.94
CA ASN A 151 11.82 18.98 -5.13
C ASN A 151 11.06 19.36 -3.84
N GLU A 152 10.03 18.60 -3.49
CA GLU A 152 9.31 18.69 -2.22
C GLU A 152 9.68 17.50 -1.33
N VAL A 153 9.61 17.68 -0.02
CA VAL A 153 9.93 16.68 1.00
C VAL A 153 8.72 16.37 1.88
N THR A 154 8.83 15.34 2.72
CA THR A 154 7.76 14.83 3.59
C THR A 154 7.03 15.92 4.37
N GLN A 155 7.77 16.81 5.04
CA GLN A 155 7.17 17.92 5.81
C GLN A 155 6.48 18.99 4.95
N ASN A 156 6.64 18.99 3.63
CA ASN A 156 5.90 19.92 2.75
C ASN A 156 4.44 19.51 2.57
N ILE A 157 4.11 18.22 2.76
CA ILE A 157 2.72 17.79 2.89
C ILE A 157 2.16 18.41 4.18
N PRO A 158 1.12 19.25 4.11
CA PRO A 158 0.60 19.97 5.27
C PRO A 158 0.24 19.06 6.45
N GLU A 159 -0.30 17.89 6.14
CA GLU A 159 -0.67 16.87 7.13
C GLU A 159 0.53 16.21 7.82
N HIS A 160 1.74 16.34 7.27
CA HIS A 160 2.98 15.74 7.79
C HIS A 160 3.95 16.79 8.33
N SER A 161 3.59 18.08 8.35
CA SER A 161 4.49 19.17 8.74
C SER A 161 4.94 19.12 10.20
N PHE A 162 4.24 18.35 11.04
CA PHE A 162 4.56 18.17 12.46
C PHE A 162 5.69 17.14 12.70
N LEU A 163 5.99 16.32 11.70
CA LEU A 163 7.02 15.28 11.81
C LEU A 163 8.41 15.91 12.02
N PRO A 164 9.35 15.24 12.70
CA PRO A 164 10.73 15.72 12.80
C PRO A 164 11.45 15.82 11.43
N PRO A 165 12.44 16.72 11.25
CA PRO A 165 13.09 16.93 9.95
C PRO A 165 13.78 15.73 9.31
N PHE A 166 14.18 14.71 10.07
CA PHE A 166 14.83 13.51 9.52
C PHE A 166 13.90 12.74 8.55
N TRP A 167 12.57 12.91 8.67
CA TRP A 167 11.60 12.33 7.75
C TRP A 167 11.75 12.82 6.30
N ASN A 168 12.33 14.00 6.10
CA ASN A 168 12.54 14.57 4.77
C ASN A 168 13.59 13.82 3.94
N THR A 169 14.56 13.17 4.59
CA THR A 169 15.58 12.37 3.93
C THR A 169 15.23 10.89 3.96
N ARG A 170 14.47 10.46 4.98
CA ARG A 170 14.13 9.06 5.23
C ARG A 170 12.98 8.54 4.36
N ALA A 171 11.88 9.27 4.25
CA ALA A 171 10.67 8.77 3.60
C ALA A 171 10.37 9.53 2.29
N ARG A 172 9.89 8.81 1.29
CA ARG A 172 9.35 9.37 0.03
C ARG A 172 7.91 8.91 -0.24
N GLY A 173 7.27 8.41 0.80
CA GLY A 173 5.89 8.00 0.86
C GLY A 173 5.55 7.73 2.32
N LEU A 174 4.26 7.74 2.66
CA LEU A 174 3.77 7.47 4.01
C LEU A 174 2.33 6.96 3.93
N GLY A 175 2.01 5.92 4.71
CA GLY A 175 0.70 5.32 4.78
C GLY A 175 -0.32 6.21 5.49
N GLY A 176 -1.52 6.31 4.93
CA GLY A 176 -2.64 6.98 5.59
C GLY A 176 -3.16 6.20 6.79
N THR A 177 -3.56 6.91 7.85
CA THR A 177 -4.20 6.35 9.05
C THR A 177 -5.57 6.98 9.28
N LEU A 178 -6.34 6.51 10.27
CA LEU A 178 -7.62 7.17 10.61
C LEU A 178 -7.43 8.62 11.10
N GLN A 179 -6.29 8.92 11.72
CA GLN A 179 -5.95 10.22 12.29
C GLN A 179 -5.40 11.14 11.20
N ILE A 180 -4.55 10.60 10.33
CA ILE A 180 -3.94 11.30 9.21
C ILE A 180 -4.36 10.55 7.93
N PRO A 181 -5.61 10.76 7.43
CA PRO A 181 -6.16 9.95 6.34
C PRO A 181 -5.66 10.39 4.97
N VAL A 182 -4.34 10.56 4.83
CA VAL A 182 -3.65 10.83 3.59
C VAL A 182 -2.49 9.84 3.42
N SER A 183 -2.56 9.01 2.38
CA SER A 183 -1.38 8.30 1.90
C SER A 183 -0.60 9.20 0.97
N THR A 184 0.73 9.20 1.07
CA THR A 184 1.59 10.03 0.22
C THR A 184 2.57 9.22 -0.59
N GLY A 185 2.97 9.76 -1.74
CA GLY A 185 4.04 9.23 -2.56
C GLY A 185 4.81 10.35 -3.25
N ALA A 186 6.01 10.05 -3.70
CA ALA A 186 6.86 10.98 -4.41
C ALA A 186 6.73 10.84 -5.92
N GLU A 187 6.74 11.97 -6.63
CA GLU A 187 6.62 12.02 -8.09
C GLU A 187 7.66 11.17 -8.81
N GLU A 188 8.91 11.16 -8.33
CA GLU A 188 9.95 10.32 -8.92
C GLU A 188 9.64 8.84 -8.81
N ASN A 189 9.03 8.40 -7.71
CA ASN A 189 8.62 7.01 -7.54
C ASN A 189 7.37 6.72 -8.38
N VAL A 190 6.32 7.53 -8.27
CA VAL A 190 5.07 7.31 -9.02
C VAL A 190 5.32 7.21 -10.54
N LEU A 191 6.31 7.95 -11.07
CA LEU A 191 6.66 7.95 -12.49
C LEU A 191 7.89 7.12 -12.87
N CYS A 192 8.56 6.48 -11.92
CA CYS A 192 9.82 5.77 -12.15
C CYS A 192 10.88 6.65 -12.84
N LEU A 193 11.06 7.86 -12.32
CA LEU A 193 12.08 8.78 -12.81
C LEU A 193 13.46 8.31 -12.35
N ARG A 194 14.51 8.72 -13.07
CA ARG A 194 15.90 8.36 -12.75
C ARG A 194 16.34 8.76 -11.33
N SER A 195 15.71 9.76 -10.73
CA SER A 195 15.98 10.20 -9.35
C SER A 195 15.33 9.33 -8.28
N ASP A 196 14.48 8.37 -8.68
CA ASP A 196 13.93 7.40 -7.75
C ASP A 196 15.05 6.48 -7.24
N ARG A 197 15.14 6.37 -5.92
CA ARG A 197 16.12 5.50 -5.24
C ARG A 197 15.55 4.12 -4.92
N TYR A 198 14.24 3.93 -5.09
CA TYR A 198 13.55 2.67 -4.82
C TYR A 198 13.34 1.89 -6.13
N ARG A 199 13.41 0.56 -6.08
CA ARG A 199 13.18 -0.31 -7.24
C ARG A 199 11.80 -0.99 -7.22
N GLU A 200 10.92 -0.52 -6.34
CA GLU A 200 9.55 -1.03 -6.09
C GLU A 200 8.51 0.09 -6.14
N ASP A 201 7.22 -0.25 -6.25
CA ASP A 201 6.13 0.73 -6.23
C ASP A 201 5.77 1.15 -4.80
N ILE A 202 6.61 2.03 -4.21
CA ILE A 202 6.41 2.60 -2.87
C ILE A 202 5.03 3.25 -2.76
N PHE A 203 4.57 4.00 -3.77
CA PHE A 203 3.26 4.64 -3.67
C PHE A 203 2.12 3.60 -3.53
N LEU A 204 2.22 2.46 -4.21
CA LEU A 204 1.28 1.35 -4.04
C LEU A 204 1.35 0.77 -2.62
N HIS A 205 2.54 0.57 -2.07
CA HIS A 205 2.76 0.14 -0.68
C HIS A 205 2.08 1.09 0.31
N GLU A 206 2.33 2.39 0.21
CA GLU A 206 1.75 3.39 1.12
C GLU A 206 0.23 3.51 1.01
N PHE A 207 -0.30 3.28 -0.19
CA PHE A 207 -1.74 3.24 -0.36
C PHE A 207 -2.34 1.91 0.14
N ALA A 208 -1.59 0.81 0.14
CA ALA A 208 -1.99 -0.44 0.79
C ALA A 208 -2.12 -0.26 2.31
N HIS A 209 -1.18 0.43 2.96
CA HIS A 209 -1.31 0.89 4.35
C HIS A 209 -2.60 1.68 4.57
N GLY A 210 -2.87 2.67 3.70
CA GLY A 210 -4.10 3.46 3.76
C GLY A 210 -5.37 2.61 3.66
N ILE A 211 -5.42 1.65 2.74
CA ILE A 211 -6.55 0.73 2.60
C ILE A 211 -6.70 -0.15 3.84
N HIS A 212 -5.61 -0.67 4.41
CA HIS A 212 -5.64 -1.47 5.62
C HIS A 212 -6.14 -0.68 6.82
N LYS A 213 -5.48 0.44 7.12
CA LYS A 213 -5.65 1.19 8.37
C LYS A 213 -6.90 2.06 8.36
N ILE A 214 -7.44 2.40 7.18
CA ILE A 214 -8.67 3.19 7.05
C ILE A 214 -9.83 2.28 6.61
N ALA A 215 -9.73 1.65 5.44
CA ALA A 215 -10.87 0.98 4.81
C ALA A 215 -11.18 -0.38 5.45
N LEU A 216 -10.22 -1.30 5.47
CA LEU A 216 -10.40 -2.65 6.01
C LEU A 216 -10.71 -2.59 7.51
N THR A 217 -9.98 -1.75 8.24
CA THR A 217 -10.19 -1.52 9.68
C THR A 217 -11.61 -1.09 10.02
N THR A 218 -12.27 -0.31 9.15
CA THR A 218 -13.61 0.23 9.44
C THR A 218 -14.75 -0.51 8.75
N ALA A 219 -14.49 -1.19 7.63
CA ALA A 219 -15.52 -1.90 6.86
C ALA A 219 -15.57 -3.41 7.14
N VAL A 220 -14.45 -4.03 7.50
CA VAL A 220 -14.33 -5.48 7.61
C VAL A 220 -14.09 -5.88 9.06
N ALA A 221 -15.16 -6.36 9.71
CA ALA A 221 -15.11 -6.84 11.07
C ALA A 221 -14.00 -7.90 11.23
N SER A 222 -13.23 -7.80 12.32
CA SER A 222 -12.13 -8.71 12.68
C SER A 222 -10.96 -8.78 11.68
N PHE A 223 -10.87 -7.92 10.66
CA PHE A 223 -9.76 -7.97 9.71
C PHE A 223 -8.41 -7.85 10.41
N ASN A 224 -8.24 -6.83 11.27
CA ASN A 224 -6.98 -6.60 11.99
C ASN A 224 -6.61 -7.77 12.90
N SER A 225 -7.55 -8.35 13.65
CA SER A 225 -7.24 -9.49 14.51
C SER A 225 -6.85 -10.74 13.71
N ARG A 226 -7.45 -10.98 12.54
CA ARG A 226 -7.04 -12.05 11.63
C ARG A 226 -5.66 -11.80 11.04
N LEU A 227 -5.36 -10.57 10.63
CA LEU A 227 -4.06 -10.18 10.12
C LEU A 227 -2.95 -10.33 11.18
N THR A 228 -3.19 -9.84 12.40
CA THR A 228 -2.26 -10.03 13.53
C THR A 228 -2.02 -11.50 13.84
N ASN A 229 -3.06 -12.34 13.79
CA ASN A 229 -2.92 -13.78 13.98
C ASN A 229 -2.11 -14.45 12.86
N ALA A 230 -2.33 -14.02 11.61
CA ALA A 230 -1.56 -14.48 10.46
C ALA A 230 -0.08 -14.11 10.59
N TYR A 231 0.21 -12.84 10.87
CA TYR A 231 1.57 -12.34 11.11
C TYR A 231 2.27 -13.14 12.21
N ASN A 232 1.68 -13.24 13.40
CA ASN A 232 2.23 -14.02 14.51
C ASN A 232 2.47 -15.50 14.15
N SER A 233 1.62 -16.08 13.29
CA SER A 233 1.80 -17.45 12.79
C SER A 233 2.90 -17.56 11.74
N ALA A 234 3.11 -16.54 10.91
CA ALA A 234 4.21 -16.46 9.96
C ALA A 234 5.55 -16.41 10.71
N ARG A 235 5.66 -15.53 11.73
CA ARG A 235 6.86 -15.42 12.59
C ARG A 235 7.24 -16.74 13.26
N ARG A 236 6.26 -17.43 13.86
CA ARG A 236 6.49 -18.74 14.52
C ARG A 236 6.97 -19.82 13.55
N ARG A 237 6.60 -19.73 12.28
CA ARG A 237 7.03 -20.64 11.20
C ARG A 237 8.36 -20.22 10.57
N GLY A 238 8.91 -19.08 10.97
CA GLY A 238 10.11 -18.49 10.39
C GLY A 238 9.92 -17.94 8.98
N LEU A 239 8.68 -17.61 8.60
CA LEU A 239 8.45 -16.87 7.37
C LEU A 239 8.87 -15.41 7.55
N TRP A 240 9.33 -14.78 6.47
CA TRP A 240 9.72 -13.36 6.41
C TRP A 240 10.89 -12.98 7.32
N GLN A 241 11.59 -13.95 7.93
CA GLN A 241 12.73 -13.66 8.80
C GLN A 241 13.79 -12.81 8.09
N ASN A 242 14.23 -11.75 8.76
CA ASN A 242 15.22 -10.79 8.25
C ASN A 242 14.77 -10.09 6.94
N THR A 243 13.48 -9.82 6.84
CA THR A 243 12.90 -8.99 5.78
C THR A 243 12.08 -7.87 6.40
N TYR A 244 11.78 -6.83 5.63
CA TYR A 244 10.97 -5.71 6.08
C TYR A 244 9.54 -6.14 6.44
N ALA A 245 9.01 -7.15 5.77
CA ALA A 245 7.72 -7.77 6.09
C ALA A 245 7.65 -8.41 7.50
N ASP A 246 8.77 -8.68 8.18
CA ASP A 246 8.78 -9.16 9.58
C ASP A 246 8.88 -8.03 10.63
N ASP A 247 8.86 -6.75 10.24
CA ASP A 247 8.98 -5.68 11.25
C ASP A 247 7.68 -5.41 12.02
N THR A 248 6.59 -5.17 11.29
CA THR A 248 5.26 -4.97 11.90
C THR A 248 4.17 -5.70 11.13
N VAL A 249 3.00 -5.83 11.77
CA VAL A 249 1.80 -6.38 11.12
C VAL A 249 1.33 -5.52 9.94
N ASP A 250 1.62 -4.22 9.96
CA ASP A 250 1.28 -3.28 8.90
C ASP A 250 2.19 -3.55 7.68
N GLU A 251 3.51 -3.64 7.88
CA GLU A 251 4.46 -3.95 6.80
C GLU A 251 4.24 -5.35 6.23
N TYR A 252 3.96 -6.34 7.08
CA TYR A 252 3.56 -7.68 6.65
C TYR A 252 2.40 -7.67 5.65
N PHE A 253 1.44 -6.74 5.83
CA PHE A 253 0.36 -6.58 4.87
C PHE A 253 0.80 -5.84 3.60
N ALA A 254 1.47 -4.70 3.73
CA ALA A 254 1.83 -3.84 2.60
C ALA A 254 2.84 -4.51 1.64
N GLU A 255 3.88 -5.15 2.18
CA GLU A 255 4.86 -5.95 1.42
C GLU A 255 4.20 -7.15 0.73
N GLY A 256 3.29 -7.82 1.44
CA GLY A 256 2.47 -8.86 0.85
C GLY A 256 1.63 -8.35 -0.33
N VAL A 257 1.11 -7.12 -0.25
CA VAL A 257 0.33 -6.51 -1.34
C VAL A 257 1.22 -6.18 -2.53
N GLN A 258 2.45 -5.70 -2.33
CA GLN A 258 3.42 -5.51 -3.41
C GLN A 258 3.73 -6.83 -4.12
N SER A 259 4.04 -7.88 -3.36
CA SER A 259 4.22 -9.24 -3.89
C SER A 259 2.99 -9.70 -4.66
N PHE A 260 1.78 -9.52 -4.12
CA PHE A 260 0.52 -9.92 -4.74
C PHE A 260 0.23 -9.21 -6.08
N PHE A 261 0.82 -8.04 -6.31
CA PHE A 261 0.69 -7.31 -7.58
C PHE A 261 1.95 -7.32 -8.43
N ASN A 262 2.97 -8.09 -8.04
CA ASN A 262 4.24 -8.25 -8.75
C ASN A 262 4.96 -6.90 -8.95
N VAL A 263 4.96 -6.05 -7.92
CA VAL A 263 5.59 -4.72 -7.94
C VAL A 263 6.66 -4.56 -6.86
N GLU A 264 7.04 -5.66 -6.22
CA GLU A 264 8.13 -5.70 -5.26
C GLU A 264 9.49 -5.57 -5.96
N SER A 265 10.47 -5.04 -5.26
CA SER A 265 11.86 -5.06 -5.72
C SER A 265 12.35 -6.51 -5.79
N PRO A 266 13.18 -6.88 -6.80
CA PRO A 266 13.89 -8.16 -6.77
C PRO A 266 14.70 -8.32 -5.48
N PRO A 267 15.04 -9.55 -5.06
CA PRO A 267 15.60 -9.83 -3.75
C PRO A 267 16.80 -8.93 -3.42
N VAL A 268 16.68 -8.21 -2.30
CA VAL A 268 17.77 -7.43 -1.71
C VAL A 268 18.02 -8.00 -0.33
N PHE A 269 19.16 -8.67 -0.16
CA PHE A 269 19.51 -9.31 1.12
C PHE A 269 19.32 -8.35 2.30
N GLY A 270 18.59 -8.81 3.31
CA GLY A 270 18.25 -8.05 4.51
C GLY A 270 17.00 -7.18 4.39
N ILE A 271 16.52 -6.81 3.21
CA ILE A 271 15.22 -6.09 3.08
C ILE A 271 14.15 -7.02 2.54
N HIS A 272 14.43 -7.67 1.42
CA HIS A 272 13.49 -8.49 0.66
C HIS A 272 14.03 -9.91 0.51
N ASN A 273 13.15 -10.90 0.51
CA ASN A 273 13.48 -12.29 0.15
C ASN A 273 13.02 -12.59 -1.28
N ASP A 274 13.01 -13.86 -1.68
CA ASP A 274 12.62 -14.33 -3.03
C ASP A 274 11.10 -14.32 -3.27
N ILE A 275 10.30 -13.66 -2.45
CA ILE A 275 8.85 -13.60 -2.58
C ILE A 275 8.48 -12.24 -3.16
N ASP A 276 8.55 -12.11 -4.49
CA ASP A 276 8.27 -10.86 -5.21
C ASP A 276 7.08 -10.97 -6.19
N THR A 277 6.50 -12.17 -6.32
CA THR A 277 5.29 -12.43 -7.12
C THR A 277 4.10 -12.97 -6.32
N ARG A 278 2.91 -12.82 -6.91
CA ARG A 278 1.64 -13.35 -6.42
C ARG A 278 1.69 -14.87 -6.27
N GLU A 279 2.29 -15.54 -7.26
CA GLU A 279 2.42 -17.00 -7.29
C GLU A 279 3.34 -17.50 -6.18
N GLU A 280 4.47 -16.84 -5.94
CA GLU A 280 5.38 -17.15 -4.83
C GLU A 280 4.73 -16.90 -3.48
N LEU A 281 4.04 -15.75 -3.31
CA LEU A 281 3.31 -15.43 -2.08
C LEU A 281 2.25 -16.49 -1.76
N ALA A 282 1.51 -16.95 -2.76
CA ALA A 282 0.49 -17.99 -2.60
C ALA A 282 1.08 -19.32 -2.11
N ALA A 283 2.29 -19.67 -2.56
CA ALA A 283 2.99 -20.87 -2.16
C ALA A 283 3.68 -20.73 -0.78
N TYR A 284 4.27 -19.57 -0.52
CA TYR A 284 5.09 -19.29 0.66
C TYR A 284 4.26 -18.97 1.91
N ASP A 285 3.34 -18.01 1.80
CA ASP A 285 2.45 -17.62 2.89
C ASP A 285 0.98 -17.59 2.46
N PRO A 286 0.35 -18.77 2.26
CA PRO A 286 -1.04 -18.86 1.84
C PRO A 286 -2.02 -18.18 2.81
N THR A 287 -1.65 -17.98 4.08
CA THR A 287 -2.50 -17.27 5.05
C THR A 287 -2.57 -15.78 4.70
N LEU A 288 -1.42 -15.13 4.49
CA LEU A 288 -1.35 -13.73 4.05
C LEU A 288 -1.99 -13.53 2.69
N TYR A 289 -1.66 -14.39 1.72
CA TYR A 289 -2.24 -14.38 0.38
C TYR A 289 -3.78 -14.34 0.43
N ASN A 290 -4.40 -15.15 1.28
CA ASN A 290 -5.85 -15.21 1.38
C ASN A 290 -6.47 -13.95 2.01
N LEU A 291 -5.80 -13.30 2.96
CA LEU A 291 -6.24 -12.02 3.52
C LEU A 291 -6.15 -10.90 2.48
N ILE A 292 -5.06 -10.86 1.70
CA ILE A 292 -4.89 -9.89 0.62
C ILE A 292 -5.94 -10.13 -0.48
N ARG A 293 -6.19 -11.38 -0.84
CA ARG A 293 -7.24 -11.74 -1.80
C ARG A 293 -8.64 -11.36 -1.34
N GLU A 294 -8.90 -11.32 -0.03
CA GLU A 294 -10.18 -10.80 0.50
C GLU A 294 -10.32 -9.29 0.27
N ALA A 295 -9.22 -8.54 0.39
CA ALA A 295 -9.17 -7.11 0.08
C ALA A 295 -9.24 -6.85 -1.43
N PHE A 296 -8.58 -7.67 -2.24
CA PHE A 296 -8.46 -7.52 -3.70
C PHE A 296 -8.92 -8.77 -4.49
N PRO A 297 -10.21 -9.14 -4.40
CA PRO A 297 -10.74 -10.39 -4.98
C PRO A 297 -10.79 -10.43 -6.51
N CYS A 298 -10.68 -9.29 -7.22
CA CYS A 298 -10.66 -9.28 -8.68
C CYS A 298 -9.33 -9.79 -9.24
N MET A 299 -8.26 -9.74 -8.45
CA MET A 299 -6.91 -10.16 -8.84
C MET A 299 -6.48 -9.49 -10.17
N ASN A 300 -6.79 -8.21 -10.31
CA ASN A 300 -6.37 -7.42 -11.45
C ASN A 300 -4.83 -7.43 -11.55
N ASN A 301 -4.32 -7.18 -12.75
CA ASN A 301 -2.89 -6.92 -12.97
C ASN A 301 -2.70 -5.41 -13.08
N ILE A 302 -1.67 -4.88 -12.44
CA ILE A 302 -1.36 -3.45 -12.52
C ILE A 302 -0.50 -3.18 -13.75
N VAL A 303 -0.70 -2.02 -14.39
CA VAL A 303 0.27 -1.52 -15.37
C VAL A 303 1.51 -1.08 -14.60
N ASP A 304 2.68 -1.58 -14.99
CA ASP A 304 3.95 -1.21 -14.37
C ASP A 304 4.19 0.31 -14.39
N ARG A 305 4.88 0.83 -13.36
CA ARG A 305 5.18 2.27 -13.27
C ARG A 305 6.37 2.66 -14.15
N CYS A 306 7.29 1.76 -14.45
CA CYS A 306 8.46 2.04 -15.29
C CYS A 306 8.21 1.76 -16.77
N GLN A 307 7.27 0.87 -17.07
CA GLN A 307 6.99 0.35 -18.40
C GLN A 307 5.51 0.46 -18.75
N ASN A 308 5.20 0.53 -20.04
CA ASN A 308 3.84 0.39 -20.54
C ASN A 308 2.79 1.39 -19.99
N GLN A 309 3.18 2.51 -19.37
CA GLN A 309 2.24 3.51 -18.85
C GLN A 309 1.19 3.99 -19.87
N GLY A 310 1.49 3.95 -21.17
CA GLY A 310 0.52 4.24 -22.24
C GLY A 310 -0.70 3.29 -22.28
N GLN A 311 -0.59 2.10 -21.67
CA GLN A 311 -1.65 1.09 -21.62
C GLN A 311 -2.68 1.34 -20.51
N ILE A 312 -2.44 2.29 -19.58
CA ILE A 312 -3.36 2.60 -18.47
C ILE A 312 -4.78 2.88 -18.95
N SER A 313 -4.92 3.59 -20.08
CA SER A 313 -6.23 3.94 -20.65
C SER A 313 -6.95 2.74 -21.30
N SER A 314 -6.20 1.75 -21.76
CA SER A 314 -6.70 0.59 -22.50
C SER A 314 -6.84 -0.68 -21.66
N GLN A 315 -6.34 -0.70 -20.42
CA GLN A 315 -6.41 -1.87 -19.55
C GLN A 315 -7.75 -1.91 -18.79
N PRO A 316 -8.68 -2.81 -19.15
CA PRO A 316 -9.94 -2.95 -18.44
C PRO A 316 -9.66 -3.52 -17.04
N LEU A 317 -10.23 -2.87 -16.01
CA LEU A 317 -10.22 -3.39 -14.65
C LEU A 317 -11.49 -4.20 -14.41
N ARG A 318 -11.33 -5.39 -13.83
CA ARG A 318 -12.43 -6.07 -13.17
C ARG A 318 -12.83 -5.27 -11.93
N MET A 319 -14.13 -5.17 -11.68
CA MET A 319 -14.70 -4.32 -10.63
C MET A 319 -15.64 -5.14 -9.75
N ASN A 320 -15.78 -4.76 -8.48
CA ASN A 320 -16.82 -5.26 -7.57
C ASN A 320 -16.85 -6.80 -7.42
N CYS A 321 -15.69 -7.43 -7.27
CA CYS A 321 -15.59 -8.89 -7.21
C CYS A 321 -15.92 -9.50 -5.83
N ALA A 322 -16.23 -8.68 -4.82
CA ALA A 322 -16.73 -9.14 -3.53
C ALA A 322 -18.03 -9.95 -3.63
N GLY A 323 -18.17 -11.02 -2.85
CA GLY A 323 -19.40 -11.80 -2.76
C GLY A 323 -19.69 -12.71 -3.95
N THR A 324 -18.91 -12.60 -5.04
CA THR A 324 -18.81 -13.68 -6.00
C THR A 324 -18.07 -14.83 -5.30
N LYS A 325 -18.75 -15.94 -5.02
CA LYS A 325 -18.07 -17.22 -4.77
C LYS A 325 -17.43 -17.60 -6.10
N TYR A 326 -16.28 -16.98 -6.39
CA TYR A 326 -15.60 -16.91 -7.68
C TYR A 326 -16.47 -16.36 -8.84
N GLY A 327 -16.20 -15.13 -9.26
CA GLY A 327 -16.51 -14.61 -10.61
C GLY A 327 -17.94 -14.77 -11.12
N GLY A 328 -18.86 -13.90 -10.67
CA GLY A 328 -20.22 -13.81 -11.21
C GLY A 328 -20.29 -13.07 -12.56
N THR A 329 -20.12 -13.83 -13.64
CA THR A 329 -20.80 -13.73 -14.94
C THR A 329 -21.47 -12.41 -15.37
N GLY A 330 -20.67 -11.52 -15.96
CA GLY A 330 -21.13 -10.76 -17.14
C GLY A 330 -21.09 -11.71 -18.35
N GLY A 331 -22.24 -12.00 -18.94
CA GLY A 331 -22.49 -13.21 -19.71
C GLY A 331 -21.65 -13.49 -20.96
N ARG A 332 -21.47 -14.78 -21.25
CA ARG A 332 -21.61 -15.41 -22.58
C ARG A 332 -21.69 -16.95 -22.47
N PRO A 333 -22.35 -17.63 -23.43
CA PRO A 333 -22.86 -19.00 -23.28
C PRO A 333 -21.84 -20.07 -23.66
N GLY A 334 -21.86 -21.18 -22.93
CA GLY A 334 -21.30 -22.49 -23.30
C GLY A 334 -19.80 -22.60 -23.20
N ASN A 335 -19.29 -23.33 -22.21
CA ASN A 335 -18.02 -24.04 -22.35
C ASN A 335 -18.05 -25.29 -21.49
N GLN A 336 -17.66 -26.40 -22.12
CA GLN A 336 -17.52 -27.72 -21.51
C GLN A 336 -16.26 -27.76 -20.64
N CYS A 337 -16.26 -28.62 -19.62
CA CYS A 337 -15.13 -28.89 -18.75
C CYS A 337 -14.00 -29.51 -19.58
N GLU A 338 -12.83 -28.87 -19.60
CA GLU A 338 -11.65 -29.37 -20.31
C GLU A 338 -10.43 -29.35 -19.39
N ASP A 339 -9.70 -30.47 -19.38
CA ASP A 339 -8.40 -30.60 -18.76
C ASP A 339 -7.39 -29.77 -19.57
N ARG A 340 -6.84 -28.71 -18.96
CA ARG A 340 -5.87 -27.83 -19.62
C ARG A 340 -4.43 -28.31 -19.43
N ASN A 341 -4.25 -29.38 -18.66
CA ASN A 341 -2.97 -30.00 -18.43
C ASN A 341 -3.06 -31.51 -18.65
N GLN A 342 -2.15 -32.06 -19.45
CA GLN A 342 -2.09 -33.49 -19.79
C GLN A 342 -1.98 -34.41 -18.56
N PHE A 343 -1.57 -33.87 -17.40
CA PHE A 343 -1.43 -34.62 -16.15
C PHE A 343 -2.67 -34.59 -15.26
N CYS A 344 -3.73 -33.86 -15.62
CA CYS A 344 -4.97 -33.76 -14.85
C CYS A 344 -5.55 -35.12 -14.43
N PRO A 345 -5.66 -36.14 -15.31
CA PRO A 345 -6.15 -37.46 -14.89
C PRO A 345 -5.27 -38.13 -13.83
N SER A 346 -3.95 -37.96 -13.92
CA SER A 346 -2.99 -38.54 -12.98
C SER A 346 -3.01 -37.81 -11.63
N TRP A 347 -3.23 -36.51 -11.62
CA TRP A 347 -3.35 -35.70 -10.41
C TRP A 347 -4.69 -35.94 -9.71
N ALA A 348 -5.78 -36.05 -10.48
CA ALA A 348 -7.08 -36.45 -9.98
C ALA A 348 -7.02 -37.83 -9.29
N SER A 349 -6.35 -38.81 -9.90
CA SER A 349 -6.14 -40.14 -9.28
C SER A 349 -5.29 -40.11 -8.01
N ARG A 350 -4.54 -39.04 -7.77
CA ARG A 350 -3.70 -38.81 -6.59
C ARG A 350 -4.36 -37.93 -5.53
N GLY A 351 -5.60 -37.47 -5.77
CA GLY A 351 -6.36 -36.63 -4.84
C GLY A 351 -5.88 -35.18 -4.81
N GLU A 352 -5.21 -34.70 -5.85
CA GLU A 352 -4.70 -33.32 -5.92
C GLU A 352 -5.84 -32.29 -5.95
N CYS A 353 -7.05 -32.67 -6.39
CA CYS A 353 -8.23 -31.81 -6.33
C CYS A 353 -8.56 -31.37 -4.90
N GLN A 354 -8.31 -32.23 -3.91
CA GLN A 354 -8.55 -31.93 -2.49
C GLN A 354 -7.30 -31.38 -1.79
N ARG A 355 -6.11 -31.77 -2.24
CA ARG A 355 -4.82 -31.38 -1.61
C ARG A 355 -4.27 -30.07 -2.13
N ASN A 356 -4.47 -29.78 -3.41
CA ASN A 356 -4.00 -28.58 -4.08
C ASN A 356 -5.11 -27.96 -4.94
N PRO A 357 -6.24 -27.56 -4.32
CA PRO A 357 -7.39 -27.05 -5.04
C PRO A 357 -7.06 -25.78 -5.85
N ALA A 358 -6.10 -24.97 -5.42
CA ALA A 358 -5.67 -23.76 -6.12
C ALA A 358 -4.94 -24.06 -7.44
N TYR A 359 -4.00 -25.01 -7.44
CA TYR A 359 -3.27 -25.41 -8.66
C TYR A 359 -4.15 -26.22 -9.60
N MET A 360 -5.02 -27.08 -9.04
CA MET A 360 -6.00 -27.81 -9.83
C MET A 360 -6.96 -26.87 -10.52
N PHE A 361 -7.42 -25.79 -9.87
CA PHE A 361 -8.30 -24.79 -10.50
C PHE A 361 -7.65 -24.04 -11.68
N GLN A 362 -6.33 -23.91 -11.71
CA GLN A 362 -5.61 -23.27 -12.82
C GLN A 362 -5.35 -24.23 -13.99
N THR A 363 -5.27 -25.54 -13.72
CA THR A 363 -4.81 -26.57 -14.68
C THR A 363 -5.92 -27.53 -15.14
N ALA A 364 -6.99 -27.67 -14.36
CA ALA A 364 -8.23 -28.37 -14.66
C ALA A 364 -9.41 -27.43 -14.33
N THR A 365 -10.28 -27.15 -15.28
CA THR A 365 -11.44 -26.29 -14.97
C THR A 365 -12.57 -27.15 -14.41
N GLU A 366 -12.85 -27.06 -13.10
CA GLU A 366 -14.17 -27.07 -12.42
C GLU A 366 -13.99 -27.35 -10.90
N LEU A 367 -14.73 -26.75 -9.97
CA LEU A 367 -16.14 -26.33 -9.92
C LEU A 367 -16.33 -24.87 -9.51
#